data_AF-A0AAX4KKH9-F1
#
_entry.id   AF-A0AAX4KKH9-F1
#
_cell.length_a   1.000
_cell.length_b   1.000
_cell.length_c   1.000
_cell.angle_alpha   90.00
_cell.angle_beta   90.00
_cell.angle_gamma   90.00
#
_symmetry.space_group_name_H-M   'P 1'
#
loop_
_entity.id
_entity.type
_entity.pdbx_description
1 polymer ?
#
loop_
_entity_poly.entity_id
_entity_poly.type
_entity_poly.pdbx_seq_one_letter_code
_entity_poly.pdbx_strand_id
1 'polypeptide(L)'
;MPLFNSRKDTSTAAPLTRQPIDLQRLLAVYDDYPNVTRELDDTTNRLEEAEEAARVAYTKRDDAEKDLQDERKGRKADNERAASEKEKAAREAKKEKADAEKAREEKVRNELNPKIKDLETKLKNVTEDKNRLDKELREKKTQMENWITSLEKLSIERKSGYEKERKAVEERWASEEKTRRLDEDILEGLKKALKPVDTASISEGKKVDGI
;
A
#
# COMPACT_ATOMS: atom_id res chain seq x y z
N MET A 1 -11.74 -63.38 -39.54
CA MET A 1 -11.16 -63.98 -40.78
C MET A 1 -10.85 -65.44 -40.48
N PRO A 2 -11.64 -66.41 -40.95
CA PRO A 2 -11.32 -67.82 -40.75
C PRO A 2 -10.26 -68.22 -41.78
N LEU A 3 -9.12 -68.72 -41.30
CA LEU A 3 -8.16 -69.42 -42.14
C LEU A 3 -8.73 -70.81 -42.43
N PHE A 4 -9.20 -70.99 -43.66
CA PHE A 4 -9.57 -72.28 -44.22
C PHE A 4 -8.39 -73.24 -44.09
N ASN A 5 -8.56 -74.28 -43.28
CA ASN A 5 -7.67 -75.44 -43.28
C ASN A 5 -7.73 -76.08 -44.67
N SER A 6 -6.60 -76.06 -45.41
CA SER A 6 -6.43 -76.91 -46.57
C SER A 6 -6.42 -78.37 -46.08
N ARG A 7 -7.50 -79.12 -46.35
CA ARG A 7 -7.46 -80.58 -46.32
C ARG A 7 -6.40 -81.01 -47.32
N LYS A 8 -5.23 -81.42 -46.83
CA LYS A 8 -4.35 -82.28 -47.61
C LYS A 8 -5.05 -83.63 -47.67
N ASP A 9 -5.72 -83.89 -48.78
CA ASP A 9 -6.17 -85.23 -49.13
C ASP A 9 -4.93 -86.10 -49.40
N THR A 10 -4.36 -86.67 -48.34
CA THR A 10 -3.43 -87.80 -48.49
C THR A 10 -4.25 -89.05 -48.75
N SER A 11 -4.82 -89.14 -49.95
CA SER A 11 -5.30 -90.39 -50.53
C SER A 11 -4.09 -91.22 -50.98
N THR A 12 -3.28 -91.67 -50.02
CA THR A 12 -2.45 -92.87 -50.23
C THR A 12 -3.37 -94.06 -49.98
N ALA A 13 -4.07 -94.48 -51.03
CA ALA A 13 -4.71 -95.78 -51.07
C ALA A 13 -3.62 -96.82 -50.77
N ALA A 14 -3.72 -97.49 -49.62
CA ALA A 14 -2.83 -98.57 -49.27
C ALA A 14 -2.87 -99.63 -50.38
N PRO A 15 -1.73 -100.17 -50.83
CA PRO A 15 -1.75 -101.28 -51.78
C PRO A 15 -2.46 -102.46 -51.09
N LEU A 16 -3.62 -102.86 -51.63
CA LEU A 16 -4.36 -104.05 -51.20
C LEU A 16 -3.57 -105.30 -51.60
N THR A 17 -2.47 -105.56 -50.90
CA THR A 17 -1.87 -106.89 -50.89
C THR A 17 -2.82 -107.78 -50.10
N ARG A 18 -3.56 -108.65 -50.80
CA ARG A 18 -4.32 -109.74 -50.17
C ARG A 18 -3.35 -110.78 -49.64
N GLN A 19 -2.64 -110.44 -48.57
CA GLN A 19 -1.94 -111.40 -47.74
C GLN A 19 -3.01 -112.30 -47.08
N PRO A 20 -2.88 -113.64 -47.12
CA PRO A 20 -3.81 -114.51 -46.39
C PRO A 20 -3.71 -114.17 -44.90
N ILE A 21 -4.81 -113.66 -44.35
CA ILE A 21 -4.89 -113.35 -42.93
C ILE A 21 -5.08 -114.68 -42.19
N ASP A 22 -4.17 -114.99 -41.28
CA ASP A 22 -4.26 -116.16 -40.42
C ASP A 22 -5.55 -116.10 -39.58
N LEU A 23 -6.22 -117.25 -39.42
CA LEU A 23 -7.51 -117.37 -38.74
C LEU A 23 -7.42 -116.87 -37.28
N GLN A 24 -6.28 -117.09 -36.64
CA GLN A 24 -5.99 -116.59 -35.28
C GLN A 24 -6.00 -115.06 -35.22
N ARG A 25 -5.51 -114.39 -36.26
CA ARG A 25 -5.46 -112.93 -36.32
C ARG A 25 -6.84 -112.33 -36.55
N LEU A 26 -7.69 -113.03 -37.31
CA LEU A 26 -9.09 -112.63 -37.51
C LEU A 26 -9.90 -112.79 -36.22
N LEU A 27 -9.68 -113.89 -35.47
CA LEU A 27 -10.32 -114.11 -34.17
C LEU A 27 -9.88 -113.06 -33.14
N ALA A 28 -8.58 -112.75 -33.06
CA ALA A 28 -8.09 -111.72 -32.14
C ALA A 28 -8.70 -110.34 -32.42
N VAL A 29 -8.85 -109.97 -33.70
CA VAL A 29 -9.54 -108.73 -34.08
C VAL A 29 -11.02 -108.76 -33.71
N TYR A 30 -11.67 -109.92 -33.83
CA TYR A 30 -13.07 -110.09 -33.44
C TYR A 30 -13.26 -110.00 -31.92
N ASP A 31 -12.34 -110.59 -31.14
CA ASP A 31 -12.36 -110.57 -29.68
C ASP A 31 -12.03 -109.17 -29.11
N ASP A 32 -11.16 -108.39 -29.76
CA ASP A 32 -10.83 -107.01 -29.37
C ASP A 32 -11.84 -105.97 -29.88
N TYR A 33 -12.68 -106.32 -30.86
CA TYR A 33 -13.65 -105.40 -31.44
C TYR A 33 -14.55 -104.69 -30.40
N PRO A 34 -15.11 -105.39 -29.38
CA PRO A 34 -15.89 -104.75 -28.32
C PRO A 34 -15.09 -103.73 -27.50
N ASN A 35 -13.80 -103.98 -27.26
CA ASN A 35 -12.92 -103.06 -26.54
C ASN A 35 -12.68 -101.80 -27.38
N VAL A 36 -12.38 -101.96 -28.67
CA VAL A 36 -12.16 -100.85 -29.61
C VAL A 36 -13.43 -100.00 -29.76
N THR A 37 -14.62 -100.61 -29.82
CA THR A 37 -15.87 -99.85 -29.88
C THR A 37 -16.11 -99.05 -28.60
N ARG A 38 -15.79 -99.61 -27.43
CA ARG A 38 -15.93 -98.92 -26.16
C ARG A 38 -14.95 -97.75 -26.01
N GLU A 39 -13.70 -97.94 -26.45
CA GLU A 39 -12.71 -96.87 -26.48
C GLU A 39 -13.09 -95.74 -27.45
N LEU A 40 -13.71 -96.09 -28.59
CA LEU A 40 -14.22 -95.10 -29.54
C LEU A 40 -15.36 -94.28 -28.92
N ASP A 41 -16.29 -94.91 -28.21
CA ASP A 41 -17.38 -94.22 -27.51
C ASP A 41 -16.82 -93.31 -26.40
N ASP A 42 -15.87 -93.80 -25.60
CA ASP A 42 -15.22 -93.02 -24.53
C ASP A 42 -14.45 -91.80 -25.09
N THR A 43 -13.76 -91.96 -26.22
CA THR A 43 -13.06 -90.86 -26.89
C THR A 43 -14.02 -89.86 -27.52
N THR A 44 -15.15 -90.32 -28.04
CA THR A 44 -16.20 -89.45 -28.59
C THR A 44 -16.84 -88.60 -27.49
N ASN A 45 -17.18 -89.20 -26.35
CA ASN A 45 -17.72 -88.48 -25.19
C ASN A 45 -16.73 -87.42 -24.68
N ARG A 46 -15.44 -87.78 -24.57
CA ARG A 46 -14.39 -86.81 -24.18
C ARG A 46 -14.20 -85.69 -25.18
N LEU A 47 -14.37 -85.98 -26.48
CA LEU A 47 -14.30 -84.96 -27.53
C LEU A 47 -15.48 -83.99 -27.40
N GLU A 48 -16.70 -84.49 -27.18
CA GLU A 48 -17.89 -83.68 -26.98
C GLU A 48 -17.75 -82.77 -25.75
N GLU A 49 -17.29 -83.31 -24.61
CA GLU A 49 -16.99 -82.52 -23.40
C GLU A 49 -15.93 -81.45 -23.66
N ALA A 50 -14.86 -81.77 -24.39
CA ALA A 50 -13.81 -80.82 -24.74
C ALA A 50 -14.30 -79.71 -25.67
N GLU A 51 -15.18 -80.05 -26.63
CA GLU A 51 -15.81 -79.07 -27.53
C GLU A 51 -16.75 -78.13 -26.77
N GLU A 52 -17.53 -78.64 -25.82
CA GLU A 52 -18.39 -77.81 -24.98
C GLU A 52 -17.59 -76.92 -24.04
N ALA A 53 -16.52 -77.44 -23.42
CA ALA A 53 -15.59 -76.65 -22.63
C ALA A 53 -14.93 -75.53 -23.46
N ALA A 54 -14.55 -75.82 -24.71
CA ALA A 54 -14.00 -74.82 -25.62
C ALA A 54 -15.04 -73.73 -25.95
N ARG A 55 -16.31 -74.10 -26.21
CA ARG A 55 -17.40 -73.12 -26.44
C ARG A 55 -17.60 -72.21 -25.22
N VAL A 56 -17.59 -72.78 -24.01
CA VAL A 56 -17.70 -71.99 -22.77
C VAL A 56 -16.48 -71.07 -22.59
N ALA A 57 -15.28 -71.52 -22.95
CA ALA A 57 -14.09 -70.67 -22.89
C ALA A 57 -14.14 -69.51 -23.89
N TYR A 58 -14.63 -69.75 -25.12
CA TYR A 58 -14.78 -68.70 -26.13
C TYR A 58 -15.80 -67.65 -25.72
N THR A 59 -16.96 -68.07 -25.22
CA THR A 59 -17.99 -67.13 -24.73
C THR A 59 -17.46 -66.26 -23.59
N LYS A 60 -16.80 -66.87 -22.59
CA LYS A 60 -16.15 -66.11 -21.50
C LYS A 60 -15.08 -65.15 -21.99
N ARG A 61 -14.29 -65.54 -23.00
CA ARG A 61 -13.27 -64.66 -23.61
C ARG A 61 -13.93 -63.47 -24.28
N ASP A 62 -14.99 -63.70 -25.05
CA ASP A 62 -15.69 -62.65 -25.79
C ASP A 62 -16.40 -61.68 -24.83
N ASP A 63 -17.00 -62.17 -23.75
CA ASP A 63 -17.56 -61.34 -22.68
C ASP A 63 -16.48 -60.51 -21.98
N ALA A 64 -15.35 -61.13 -21.61
CA ALA A 64 -14.23 -60.41 -21.00
C ALA A 64 -13.62 -59.35 -21.94
N GLU A 65 -13.56 -59.62 -23.24
CA GLU A 65 -13.09 -58.65 -24.23
C GLU A 65 -14.05 -57.47 -24.35
N LYS A 66 -15.36 -57.72 -24.29
CA LYS A 66 -16.38 -56.68 -24.30
C LYS A 66 -16.30 -55.80 -23.04
N ASP A 67 -16.20 -56.40 -21.86
CA ASP A 67 -16.06 -55.67 -20.60
C ASP A 67 -14.80 -54.79 -20.61
N LEU A 68 -13.68 -55.30 -21.12
CA LEU A 68 -12.43 -54.56 -21.24
C LEU A 68 -12.57 -53.38 -22.24
N GLN A 69 -13.29 -53.56 -23.34
CA GLN A 69 -13.58 -52.47 -24.26
C GLN A 69 -14.45 -51.39 -23.62
N ASP A 70 -15.48 -51.78 -22.87
CA ASP A 70 -16.38 -50.83 -22.21
C ASP A 70 -15.67 -50.09 -21.07
N GLU A 71 -14.81 -50.76 -20.31
CA GLU A 71 -13.95 -50.11 -19.31
C GLU A 71 -12.97 -49.12 -19.95
N ARG A 72 -12.33 -49.49 -21.08
CA ARG A 72 -11.45 -48.58 -21.83
C ARG A 72 -12.18 -47.34 -22.31
N LYS A 73 -13.41 -47.49 -22.81
CA LYS A 73 -14.26 -46.35 -23.22
C LYS A 73 -14.63 -45.49 -22.03
N GLY A 74 -15.03 -46.09 -20.90
CA GLY A 74 -15.34 -45.39 -19.66
C GLY A 74 -14.17 -44.55 -19.16
N ARG A 75 -12.99 -45.17 -19.01
CA ARG A 75 -11.77 -44.47 -18.58
C ARG A 75 -11.38 -43.33 -19.54
N LYS A 76 -11.57 -43.52 -20.84
CA LYS A 76 -11.30 -42.46 -21.82
C LYS A 76 -12.26 -41.30 -21.66
N ALA A 77 -13.56 -41.56 -21.51
CA ALA A 77 -14.57 -40.53 -21.30
C ALA A 77 -14.35 -39.75 -20.00
N ASP A 78 -13.97 -40.44 -18.91
CA ASP A 78 -13.67 -39.80 -17.62
C ASP A 78 -12.42 -38.92 -17.71
N ASN A 79 -11.37 -39.39 -18.39
CA ASN A 79 -10.16 -38.60 -18.63
C ASN A 79 -10.46 -37.34 -19.48
N GLU A 80 -11.29 -37.47 -20.51
CA GLU A 80 -11.70 -36.33 -21.34
C GLU A 80 -12.53 -35.31 -20.53
N ARG A 81 -13.46 -35.77 -19.68
CA ARG A 81 -14.22 -34.91 -18.77
C ARG A 81 -13.32 -34.20 -17.77
N ALA A 82 -12.43 -34.93 -17.10
CA ALA A 82 -11.49 -34.36 -16.14
C ALA A 82 -10.57 -33.32 -16.79
N ALA A 83 -10.09 -33.58 -18.02
CA ALA A 83 -9.30 -32.62 -18.77
C ALA A 83 -10.10 -31.36 -19.14
N SER A 84 -11.35 -31.52 -19.59
CA SER A 84 -12.24 -30.41 -19.93
C SER A 84 -12.59 -29.55 -18.71
N GLU A 85 -12.90 -30.17 -17.57
CA GLU A 85 -13.19 -29.46 -16.32
C GLU A 85 -11.98 -28.70 -15.81
N LYS A 86 -10.78 -29.30 -15.87
CA LYS A 86 -9.53 -28.61 -15.52
C LYS A 86 -9.28 -27.40 -16.41
N GLU A 87 -9.52 -27.52 -17.72
CA GLU A 87 -9.38 -26.39 -18.64
C GLU A 87 -10.40 -25.29 -18.36
N LYS A 88 -11.65 -25.66 -18.08
CA LYS A 88 -12.73 -24.71 -17.74
C LYS A 88 -12.40 -23.96 -16.45
N ALA A 89 -11.99 -24.66 -15.39
CA ALA A 89 -11.57 -24.06 -14.14
C ALA A 89 -10.37 -23.11 -14.32
N ALA A 90 -9.38 -23.49 -15.14
CA ALA A 90 -8.24 -22.63 -15.44
C ALA A 90 -8.66 -21.35 -16.20
N ARG A 91 -9.61 -21.45 -17.13
CA ARG A 91 -10.15 -20.29 -17.86
C ARG A 91 -10.94 -19.36 -16.95
N GLU A 92 -11.78 -19.91 -16.08
CA GLU A 92 -12.55 -19.15 -15.10
C GLU A 92 -11.64 -18.42 -14.11
N ALA A 93 -10.65 -19.10 -13.54
CA ALA A 93 -9.66 -18.48 -12.65
C ALA A 93 -8.86 -17.36 -13.34
N LYS A 94 -8.48 -17.55 -14.61
CA LYS A 94 -7.79 -16.52 -15.39
C LYS A 94 -8.69 -15.30 -15.63
N LYS A 95 -9.98 -15.53 -15.92
CA LYS A 95 -10.97 -14.46 -16.13
C LYS A 95 -11.22 -13.69 -14.84
N GLU A 96 -11.45 -14.38 -13.73
CA GLU A 96 -11.66 -13.77 -12.42
C GLU A 96 -10.46 -12.91 -12.00
N LYS A 97 -9.23 -13.40 -12.21
CA LYS A 97 -8.02 -12.63 -11.96
C LYS A 97 -7.95 -11.36 -12.81
N ALA A 98 -8.28 -11.46 -14.10
CA ALA A 98 -8.27 -10.31 -15.01
C ALA A 98 -9.36 -9.27 -14.64
N ASP A 99 -10.55 -9.73 -14.26
CA ASP A 99 -11.64 -8.85 -13.82
C ASP A 99 -11.30 -8.16 -12.49
N ALA A 100 -10.67 -8.86 -11.54
CA ALA A 100 -10.19 -8.28 -10.28
C ALA A 100 -9.07 -7.25 -10.50
N GLU A 101 -8.13 -7.53 -11.42
CA GLU A 101 -7.06 -6.60 -11.78
C GLU A 101 -7.62 -5.34 -12.45
N LYS A 102 -8.57 -5.50 -13.38
CA LYS A 102 -9.25 -4.38 -14.04
C LYS A 102 -10.03 -3.52 -13.04
N ALA A 103 -10.77 -4.14 -12.12
CA ALA A 103 -11.50 -3.41 -11.07
C ALA A 103 -10.55 -2.65 -10.14
N ARG A 104 -9.39 -3.25 -9.81
CA ARG A 104 -8.35 -2.57 -9.02
C ARG A 104 -7.76 -1.39 -9.77
N GLU A 105 -7.39 -1.57 -11.04
CA GLU A 105 -6.86 -0.52 -11.92
C GLU A 105 -7.86 0.64 -12.04
N GLU A 106 -9.14 0.32 -12.23
CA GLU A 106 -10.22 1.30 -12.34
C GLU A 106 -10.38 2.11 -11.05
N LYS A 107 -10.37 1.44 -9.89
CA LYS A 107 -10.43 2.12 -8.59
C LYS A 107 -9.22 3.03 -8.36
N VAL A 108 -8.02 2.56 -8.70
CA VAL A 108 -6.81 3.36 -8.59
C VAL A 108 -6.89 4.59 -9.51
N ARG A 109 -7.27 4.38 -10.77
CA ARG A 109 -7.26 5.43 -11.79
C ARG A 109 -8.36 6.47 -11.60
N ASN A 110 -9.58 6.03 -11.30
CA ASN A 110 -10.77 6.89 -11.29
C ASN A 110 -11.07 7.46 -9.90
N GLU A 111 -10.77 6.73 -8.83
CA GLU A 111 -11.07 7.21 -7.46
C GLU A 111 -9.84 7.71 -6.73
N LEU A 112 -8.78 6.89 -6.66
CA LEU A 112 -7.63 7.20 -5.81
C LEU A 112 -6.76 8.31 -6.40
N ASN A 113 -6.38 8.22 -7.68
CA ASN A 113 -5.52 9.21 -8.30
C ASN A 113 -6.10 10.64 -8.29
N PRO A 114 -7.39 10.86 -8.58
CA PRO A 114 -7.98 12.19 -8.47
C PRO A 114 -8.04 12.69 -7.04
N LYS A 115 -8.37 11.82 -6.06
CA LYS A 115 -8.33 12.18 -4.64
C LYS A 115 -6.93 12.55 -4.17
N ILE A 116 -5.91 11.81 -4.60
CA ILE A 116 -4.51 12.12 -4.30
C ILE A 116 -4.16 13.50 -4.86
N LYS A 117 -4.47 13.79 -6.12
CA LYS A 117 -4.22 15.11 -6.72
C LYS A 117 -4.96 16.25 -6.03
N ASP A 118 -6.21 16.04 -5.62
CA ASP A 118 -6.98 17.03 -4.86
C ASP A 118 -6.35 17.29 -3.49
N LEU A 119 -5.93 16.23 -2.78
CA LEU A 119 -5.22 16.34 -1.50
C LEU A 119 -3.86 17.04 -1.65
N GLU A 120 -3.09 16.74 -2.69
CA GLU A 120 -1.83 17.42 -3.00
C GLU A 120 -2.05 18.92 -3.24
N THR A 121 -3.10 19.27 -3.98
CA THR A 121 -3.46 20.66 -4.26
C THR A 121 -3.87 21.39 -2.97
N LYS A 122 -4.71 20.76 -2.14
CA LYS A 122 -5.10 21.31 -0.83
C LYS A 122 -3.90 21.50 0.09
N LEU A 123 -2.99 20.53 0.15
CA LEU A 123 -1.78 20.63 0.96
C LEU A 123 -0.90 21.80 0.50
N LYS A 124 -0.75 21.98 -0.81
CA LYS A 124 0.00 23.11 -1.38
C LYS A 124 -0.63 24.43 -0.96
N ASN A 125 -1.95 24.60 -1.13
CA ASN A 125 -2.66 25.81 -0.75
C ASN A 125 -2.52 26.11 0.75
N VAL A 126 -2.70 25.11 1.61
CA VAL A 126 -2.53 25.27 3.07
C VAL A 126 -1.09 25.69 3.43
N THR A 127 -0.11 25.15 2.71
CA THR A 127 1.30 25.50 2.93
C THR A 127 1.60 26.93 2.49
N GLU A 128 1.04 27.36 1.36
CA GLU A 128 1.14 28.74 0.87
C GLU A 128 0.48 29.73 1.84
N ASP A 129 -0.74 29.42 2.31
CA ASP A 129 -1.44 30.24 3.30
C ASP A 129 -0.68 30.31 4.63
N LYS A 130 -0.14 29.19 5.11
CA LYS A 130 0.70 29.17 6.31
C LYS A 130 1.91 30.09 6.15
N ASN A 131 2.63 29.98 5.02
CA ASN A 131 3.80 30.82 4.76
C ASN A 131 3.43 32.32 4.69
N ARG A 132 2.27 32.64 4.10
CA ARG A 132 1.74 34.01 4.07
C ARG A 132 1.45 34.52 5.47
N LEU A 133 0.72 33.75 6.28
CA LEU A 133 0.40 34.11 7.67
C LEU A 133 1.67 34.24 8.53
N ASP A 134 2.66 33.36 8.36
CA ASP A 134 3.94 33.45 9.07
C ASP A 134 4.70 34.73 8.71
N LYS A 135 4.63 35.18 7.45
CA LYS A 135 5.20 36.45 7.01
C LYS A 135 4.47 37.64 7.61
N GLU A 136 3.14 37.67 7.53
CA GLU A 136 2.30 38.72 8.14
C GLU A 136 2.55 38.81 9.65
N LEU A 137 2.68 37.67 10.34
CA LEU A 137 2.99 37.61 11.76
C LEU A 137 4.35 38.22 12.07
N ARG A 138 5.39 37.90 11.28
CA ARG A 138 6.74 38.49 11.45
C ARG A 138 6.71 40.00 11.26
N GLU A 139 6.04 40.48 10.21
CA GLU A 139 5.90 41.91 9.95
C GLU A 139 5.20 42.62 11.11
N LYS A 140 4.13 42.04 11.65
CA LYS A 140 3.42 42.59 12.82
C LYS A 140 4.28 42.62 14.08
N LYS A 141 5.09 41.58 14.33
CA LYS A 141 6.05 41.58 15.44
C LYS A 141 7.07 42.71 15.30
N THR A 142 7.67 42.88 14.12
CA THR A 142 8.62 43.96 13.86
C THR A 142 7.97 45.35 14.00
N GLN A 143 6.74 45.53 13.51
CA GLN A 143 5.97 46.77 13.73
C GLN A 143 5.78 47.06 15.22
N MET A 144 5.41 46.04 16.00
CA MET A 144 5.20 46.17 17.43
C MET A 144 6.49 46.50 18.19
N GLU A 145 7.60 45.84 17.86
CA GLU A 145 8.93 46.16 18.42
C GLU A 145 9.32 47.60 18.12
N ASN A 146 9.14 48.07 16.88
CA ASN A 146 9.41 49.45 16.50
C ASN A 146 8.52 50.45 17.29
N TRP A 147 7.25 50.12 17.53
CA TRP A 147 6.37 50.96 18.34
C TRP A 147 6.82 51.01 19.79
N ILE A 148 7.20 49.87 20.38
CA ILE A 148 7.74 49.81 21.75
C ILE A 148 8.99 50.70 21.87
N THR A 149 9.97 50.53 20.98
CA THR A 149 11.19 51.36 20.99
C THR A 149 10.87 52.84 20.81
N SER A 150 9.90 53.19 19.95
CA SER A 150 9.51 54.59 19.73
C SER A 150 8.83 55.19 20.97
N LEU A 151 7.99 54.41 21.65
CA LEU A 151 7.34 54.83 22.90
C LEU A 151 8.35 54.97 24.05
N GLU A 152 9.33 54.07 24.12
CA GLU A 152 10.44 54.17 25.08
C GLU A 152 11.24 55.46 24.87
N LYS A 153 11.60 55.77 23.61
CA LYS A 153 12.26 57.05 23.27
C LYS A 153 11.43 58.26 23.67
N LEU A 154 10.15 58.30 23.32
CA LEU A 154 9.24 59.39 23.71
C LEU A 154 9.11 59.51 25.24
N SER A 155 9.09 58.39 25.96
CA SER A 155 9.07 58.37 27.42
C SER A 155 10.34 58.99 28.02
N ILE A 156 11.52 58.65 27.47
CA ILE A 156 12.80 59.24 27.87
C ILE A 156 12.83 60.73 27.53
N GLU A 157 12.41 61.12 26.33
CA GLU A 157 12.35 62.53 25.90
C GLU A 157 11.43 63.35 26.80
N ARG A 158 10.23 62.84 27.12
CA ARG A 158 9.30 63.48 28.07
C ARG A 158 9.94 63.65 29.44
N LYS A 159 10.56 62.62 30.01
CA LYS A 159 11.27 62.72 31.31
C LYS A 159 12.37 63.78 31.26
N SER A 160 13.18 63.78 30.20
CA SER A 160 14.24 64.78 30.02
C SER A 160 13.70 66.20 29.84
N GLY A 161 12.55 66.36 29.19
CA GLY A 161 11.86 67.64 29.03
C GLY A 161 11.34 68.16 30.37
N TYR A 162 10.67 67.33 31.15
CA TYR A 162 10.22 67.67 32.49
C TYR A 162 11.38 68.06 33.41
N GLU A 163 12.52 67.36 33.36
CA GLU A 163 13.71 67.72 34.14
C GLU A 163 14.31 69.07 33.72
N LYS A 164 14.37 69.35 32.42
CA LYS A 164 14.84 70.65 31.91
C LYS A 164 13.91 71.78 32.32
N GLU A 165 12.61 71.59 32.22
CA GLU A 165 11.62 72.57 32.64
C GLU A 165 11.70 72.81 34.15
N ARG A 166 11.83 71.76 34.96
CA ARG A 166 12.01 71.88 36.41
C ARG A 166 13.27 72.69 36.75
N LYS A 167 14.40 72.40 36.10
CA LYS A 167 15.65 73.18 36.28
C LYS A 167 15.48 74.63 35.85
N ALA A 168 14.80 74.90 34.74
CA ALA A 168 14.55 76.26 34.29
C ALA A 168 13.64 77.04 35.26
N VAL A 169 12.66 76.38 35.87
CA VAL A 169 11.82 76.98 36.93
C VAL A 169 12.62 77.24 38.19
N GLU A 170 13.44 76.29 38.64
CA GLU A 170 14.35 76.45 39.78
C GLU A 170 15.33 77.62 39.55
N GLU A 171 15.90 77.74 38.34
CA GLU A 171 16.80 78.84 37.96
C GLU A 171 16.09 80.20 37.92
N ARG A 172 14.87 80.25 37.38
CA ARG A 172 14.03 81.47 37.41
C ARG A 172 13.76 81.90 38.84
N TRP A 173 13.36 80.98 39.71
CA TRP A 173 13.08 81.28 41.11
C TRP A 173 14.35 81.74 41.85
N ALA A 174 15.50 81.12 41.57
CA ALA A 174 16.79 81.56 42.10
C ALA A 174 17.19 82.96 41.60
N SER A 175 16.88 83.31 40.35
CA SER A 175 17.11 84.66 39.81
C SER A 175 16.18 85.69 40.44
N GLU A 176 14.91 85.34 40.65
CA GLU A 176 13.91 86.19 41.29
C GLU A 176 14.23 86.45 42.76
N GLU A 177 14.71 85.44 43.49
CA GLU A 177 15.19 85.58 44.86
C GLU A 177 16.45 86.47 44.92
N LYS A 178 17.36 86.37 43.94
CA LYS A 178 18.51 87.28 43.84
C LYS A 178 18.09 88.72 43.57
N THR A 179 17.14 88.94 42.67
CA THR A 179 16.61 90.30 42.42
C THR A 179 15.90 90.84 43.66
N ARG A 180 15.12 90.02 44.37
CA ARG A 180 14.47 90.43 45.62
C ARG A 180 15.49 90.86 46.67
N ARG A 181 16.58 90.11 46.84
CA ARG A 181 17.67 90.48 47.76
C ARG A 181 18.38 91.77 47.36
N LEU A 182 18.65 91.96 46.07
CA LEU A 182 19.22 93.22 45.59
C LEU A 182 18.29 94.40 45.85
N ASP A 183 16.98 94.23 45.66
CA ASP A 183 15.98 95.25 45.98
C ASP A 183 15.94 95.54 47.50
N GLU A 184 16.01 94.50 48.35
CA GLU A 184 16.12 94.64 49.80
C GLU A 184 17.39 95.41 50.20
N ASP A 185 18.55 95.09 49.61
CA ASP A 185 19.82 95.77 49.85
C ASP A 185 19.78 97.24 49.37
N ILE A 186 19.16 97.53 48.21
CA ILE A 186 18.94 98.89 47.73
C ILE A 186 18.04 99.65 48.70
N LEU A 187 16.95 99.05 49.15
CA LEU A 187 16.05 99.68 50.12
C LEU A 187 16.75 99.94 51.46
N GLU A 188 17.59 99.03 51.93
CA GLU A 188 18.38 99.23 53.14
C GLU A 188 19.46 100.30 52.95
N GLY A 189 20.14 100.32 51.79
CA GLY A 189 21.08 101.37 51.40
C GLY A 189 20.42 102.75 51.32
N LEU A 190 19.24 102.84 50.72
CA LEU A 190 18.42 104.06 50.70
C LEU A 190 18.00 104.47 52.11
N LYS A 191 17.58 103.54 52.98
CA LYS A 191 17.27 103.84 54.39
C LYS A 191 18.50 104.34 55.16
N LYS A 192 19.69 103.80 54.89
CA LYS A 192 20.95 104.27 55.48
C LYS A 192 21.33 105.66 54.96
N ALA A 193 21.13 105.93 53.68
CA ALA A 193 21.34 107.25 53.08
C ALA A 193 20.30 108.30 53.53
N LEU A 194 19.09 107.86 53.89
CA LEU A 194 18.01 108.69 54.43
C LEU A 194 18.11 108.90 55.95
N LYS A 195 19.20 108.46 56.61
CA LYS A 195 19.53 109.01 57.93
C LYS A 195 19.94 110.48 57.71
N PRO A 196 19.31 111.45 58.39
CA PRO A 196 19.65 112.85 58.21
C PRO A 196 21.12 113.05 58.61
N VAL A 197 21.93 113.50 57.66
CA VAL A 197 23.16 114.20 57.98
C VAL A 197 22.72 115.56 58.52
N ASP A 198 22.90 115.78 59.82
CA ASP A 198 22.78 117.10 60.43
C ASP A 198 23.71 118.07 59.71
N THR A 199 23.15 118.85 58.78
CA THR A 199 23.80 119.99 58.15
C THR A 199 23.13 121.26 58.67
N ALA A 200 23.48 121.62 59.90
CA ALA A 200 23.22 122.94 60.47
C ALA A 200 24.44 123.39 61.27
N SER A 201 25.46 123.93 60.57
CA SER A 201 26.41 124.93 61.08
C SER A 201 27.35 125.40 59.95
N ILE A 202 26.84 126.24 59.05
CA ILE A 202 27.67 127.25 58.39
C ILE A 202 26.93 128.59 58.47
N SER A 203 27.31 129.41 59.45
CA SER A 203 27.07 130.86 59.45
C SER A 203 28.32 131.59 59.99
N GLU A 204 29.10 132.09 59.03
CA GLU A 204 29.99 133.27 59.01
C GLU A 204 30.54 133.91 60.30
N GLY A 205 31.88 134.03 60.33
CA GLY A 205 32.62 134.99 61.14
C GLY A 205 33.81 135.57 60.36
N LYS A 206 33.59 136.72 59.71
CA LYS A 206 34.61 137.52 59.00
C LYS A 206 35.21 138.56 59.97
N LYS A 207 36.54 138.59 60.13
CA LYS A 207 37.29 139.78 60.60
C LYS A 207 38.65 139.84 59.90
N VAL A 208 38.79 140.88 59.08
CA VAL A 208 40.02 141.51 58.56
C VAL A 208 40.60 142.35 59.74
N ASP A 209 41.89 142.67 59.92
CA ASP A 209 42.96 143.12 59.02
C ASP A 209 44.32 143.16 59.77
N GLY A 210 45.43 143.12 59.03
CA GLY A 210 46.60 143.98 59.29
C GLY A 210 47.94 143.34 59.71
N ILE A 211 48.95 143.53 58.83
CA ILE A 211 50.43 143.48 59.02
C ILE A 211 51.06 142.11 59.27
#